data_AF-A0A9J8BAT5-F1
#
_entry.id   AF-A0A9J8BAT5-F1
#
_cell.length_a   1.000
_cell.length_b   1.000
_cell.length_c   1.000
_cell.angle_alpha   90.00
_cell.angle_beta   90.00
_cell.angle_gamma   90.00
#
_symmetry.space_group_name_H-M   'P 1'
#
loop_
_entity.id
_entity.type
_entity.pdbx_description
1 polymer ?
#
loop_
_entity_poly.entity_id
_entity_poly.type
_entity_poly.pdbx_seq_one_letter_code
_entity_poly.pdbx_strand_id
1 'polypeptide(L)'
;MLLVSQVMSLLLLLLCVMELVCATSVSPSLHQPPLTRVRIIEVEDDYDEESSKTTHAPQSPGVTTSRVIPRPCDYDPCVVQTTPCDKISAETGCLCPGLTGPEERPGAPELREVKLDGSGEVFVHWCAPRSNVTRYEVTLKDGSKQLVFGEYLRNGAVPGLKVGEMVCVAARNQAGLSEKSCARYEPPQPDQAAMSAGIIAGSVGFLLLLSVLAVVLWRRRTCRKGRMGDTEGLGNPSYTNDGAL
;
A
#
# COMPACT_ATOMS: atom_id res chain seq x y z
N MET A 1 7.85 -31.29 -6.91
CA MET A 1 9.14 -31.70 -7.52
C MET A 1 10.06 -30.52 -7.84
N LEU A 2 9.54 -29.38 -8.31
CA LEU A 2 10.32 -28.14 -8.50
C LEU A 2 11.02 -27.64 -7.23
N LEU A 3 10.33 -27.63 -6.07
CA LEU A 3 10.92 -27.17 -4.81
C LEU A 3 12.13 -28.01 -4.37
N VAL A 4 12.05 -29.33 -4.56
CA VAL A 4 13.13 -30.27 -4.23
C VAL A 4 14.32 -30.06 -5.16
N SER A 5 14.07 -29.82 -6.45
CA SER A 5 15.12 -29.52 -7.43
C SER A 5 15.83 -28.20 -7.14
N GLN A 6 15.10 -27.17 -6.70
CA GLN A 6 15.66 -25.87 -6.35
C GLN A 6 16.54 -25.96 -5.09
N VAL A 7 16.09 -26.71 -4.07
CA VAL A 7 16.87 -26.97 -2.85
C VAL A 7 18.13 -27.79 -3.14
N MET A 8 18.04 -28.80 -4.01
CA MET A 8 19.19 -29.59 -4.44
C MET A 8 20.20 -28.74 -5.24
N SER A 9 19.71 -27.89 -6.15
CA SER A 9 20.57 -27.00 -6.92
C SER A 9 21.27 -25.97 -6.03
N LEU A 10 20.58 -25.43 -5.02
CA LEU A 10 21.16 -24.51 -4.04
C LEU A 10 22.19 -25.20 -3.15
N LEU A 11 21.93 -26.45 -2.74
CA LEU A 11 22.87 -27.26 -1.97
C LEU A 11 24.13 -27.59 -2.79
N LEU A 12 23.98 -27.90 -4.08
CA LEU A 12 25.10 -28.13 -4.99
C LEU A 12 25.94 -26.86 -5.20
N LEU A 13 25.28 -25.70 -5.33
CA LEU A 13 25.93 -24.40 -5.45
C LEU A 13 26.69 -24.06 -4.17
N LEU A 14 26.11 -24.29 -2.99
CA LEU A 14 26.76 -24.11 -1.70
C LEU A 14 27.97 -25.04 -1.55
N LEU A 15 27.87 -26.30 -1.98
CA LEU A 15 29.01 -27.22 -1.99
C LEU A 15 30.12 -26.73 -2.93
N CYS A 16 29.80 -26.23 -4.13
CA CYS A 16 30.78 -25.66 -5.07
C CYS A 16 31.47 -24.39 -4.54
N VAL A 17 30.71 -23.48 -3.92
CA VAL A 17 31.28 -22.25 -3.34
C VAL A 17 32.20 -22.58 -2.17
N MET A 18 31.89 -23.61 -1.38
CA MET A 18 32.74 -24.05 -0.26
C MET A 18 34.04 -24.73 -0.70
N GLU A 19 34.06 -25.44 -1.84
CA GLU A 19 35.29 -25.92 -2.47
C GLU A 19 36.16 -24.75 -2.96
N LEU A 20 35.56 -23.66 -3.47
CA LEU A 20 36.27 -22.43 -3.85
C LEU A 20 36.86 -21.68 -2.63
N VAL A 21 36.20 -21.72 -1.47
CA VAL A 21 36.68 -21.08 -0.23
C VAL A 21 37.95 -21.76 0.32
N CYS A 22 38.21 -23.04 -0.02
CA CYS A 22 39.49 -23.69 0.26
C CYS A 22 40.63 -23.25 -0.69
N ALA A 23 40.32 -22.60 -1.82
CA ALA A 23 41.27 -22.37 -2.90
C ALA A 23 41.65 -20.90 -3.16
N THR A 24 40.93 -19.88 -2.65
CA THR A 24 41.29 -18.49 -2.97
C THR A 24 40.98 -17.50 -1.85
N SER A 25 42.03 -16.92 -1.27
CA SER A 25 41.99 -15.70 -0.45
C SER A 25 42.46 -14.51 -1.27
N VAL A 26 41.58 -13.84 -2.03
CA VAL A 26 41.85 -12.46 -2.52
C VAL A 26 40.54 -11.69 -2.70
N SER A 27 40.44 -10.56 -2.00
CA SER A 27 39.70 -9.34 -2.36
C SER A 27 40.73 -8.21 -2.25
N PRO A 28 40.70 -7.08 -3.00
CA PRO A 28 39.51 -6.20 -3.09
C PRO A 28 39.36 -5.32 -4.36
N SER A 29 38.36 -4.43 -4.28
CA SER A 29 38.28 -3.07 -4.86
C SER A 29 37.67 -2.92 -6.27
N LEU A 30 36.46 -2.38 -6.45
CA LEU A 30 36.01 -0.96 -6.36
C LEU A 30 36.35 -0.17 -7.62
N HIS A 31 35.36 0.14 -8.47
CA HIS A 31 35.38 1.22 -9.48
C HIS A 31 33.93 1.63 -9.88
N GLN A 32 33.48 2.79 -9.40
CA GLN A 32 32.69 3.79 -10.17
C GLN A 32 33.68 4.64 -11.00
N PRO A 33 33.34 5.55 -11.95
CA PRO A 33 32.11 6.36 -12.18
C PRO A 33 31.79 6.50 -13.72
N PRO A 34 31.15 7.56 -14.31
CA PRO A 34 30.41 8.72 -13.79
C PRO A 34 29.04 9.04 -14.44
N LEU A 35 28.39 10.03 -13.81
CA LEU A 35 27.27 10.88 -14.23
C LEU A 35 27.43 11.57 -15.61
N THR A 36 26.31 11.72 -16.32
CA THR A 36 26.07 12.71 -17.41
C THR A 36 24.62 13.19 -17.28
N ARG A 37 24.34 14.37 -16.72
CA ARG A 37 24.25 15.73 -17.30
C ARG A 37 23.06 15.97 -18.26
N VAL A 38 21.98 16.50 -17.66
CA VAL A 38 21.12 17.65 -18.05
C VAL A 38 20.58 17.77 -19.49
N ARG A 39 19.24 17.90 -19.62
CA ARG A 39 18.56 19.12 -20.15
C ARG A 39 17.08 19.14 -19.76
N ILE A 40 16.73 20.14 -18.97
CA ILE A 40 15.36 20.64 -18.75
C ILE A 40 15.05 21.52 -19.97
N ILE A 41 13.86 21.37 -20.56
CA ILE A 41 13.34 22.28 -21.56
C ILE A 41 12.32 23.15 -20.82
N GLU A 42 12.71 24.38 -20.52
CA GLU A 42 11.78 25.46 -20.22
C GLU A 42 11.13 25.88 -21.54
N VAL A 43 9.80 25.83 -21.60
CA VAL A 43 9.03 26.51 -22.64
C VAL A 43 8.31 27.65 -21.94
N GLU A 44 8.81 28.84 -22.21
CA GLU A 44 8.25 30.12 -21.83
C GLU A 44 7.52 30.63 -23.07
N ASP A 45 6.18 30.64 -23.04
CA ASP A 45 5.35 31.32 -24.03
C ASP A 45 4.63 32.46 -23.32
N ASP A 46 5.23 33.63 -23.48
CA ASP A 46 4.69 34.98 -23.37
C ASP A 46 3.55 35.17 -24.39
N TYR A 47 2.39 35.72 -24.00
CA TYR A 47 1.54 36.55 -24.88
C TYR A 47 0.38 37.22 -24.09
N ASP A 48 0.58 38.53 -23.89
CA ASP A 48 -0.34 39.68 -24.00
C ASP A 48 -1.71 39.70 -23.27
N GLU A 49 -1.78 40.68 -22.37
CA GLU A 49 -2.97 41.25 -21.73
C GLU A 49 -3.55 42.38 -22.61
N GLU A 50 -4.77 42.25 -23.15
CA GLU A 50 -5.66 43.42 -23.27
C GLU A 50 -7.15 43.09 -23.50
N SER A 51 -7.96 43.93 -22.86
CA SER A 51 -9.24 44.50 -23.32
C SER A 51 -10.57 43.75 -23.08
N SER A 52 -11.31 44.35 -22.16
CA SER A 52 -12.73 44.22 -21.83
C SER A 52 -13.70 44.20 -23.03
N LYS A 53 -14.70 43.30 -22.98
CA LYS A 53 -16.06 43.63 -23.45
C LYS A 53 -17.15 42.71 -22.88
N THR A 54 -18.16 43.34 -22.32
CA THR A 54 -19.46 42.81 -21.88
C THR A 54 -20.29 42.27 -23.07
N THR A 55 -21.13 41.26 -22.76
CA THR A 55 -22.40 40.88 -23.41
C THR A 55 -22.31 39.83 -24.53
N HIS A 56 -22.83 38.62 -24.27
CA HIS A 56 -24.10 38.10 -24.81
C HIS A 56 -24.22 36.59 -24.52
N ALA A 57 -25.32 36.20 -23.88
CA ALA A 57 -25.70 34.81 -23.67
C ALA A 57 -25.92 34.10 -25.02
N PRO A 58 -25.41 32.87 -25.24
CA PRO A 58 -25.86 32.06 -26.37
C PRO A 58 -27.27 31.56 -26.07
N GLN A 59 -28.20 31.93 -26.96
CA GLN A 59 -29.54 31.38 -27.01
C GLN A 59 -29.45 29.88 -27.28
N SER A 60 -30.17 29.11 -26.47
CA SER A 60 -30.37 27.67 -26.62
C SER A 60 -30.89 27.35 -28.04
N PRO A 61 -30.25 26.47 -28.81
CA PRO A 61 -30.89 25.88 -29.98
C PRO A 61 -31.97 24.93 -29.46
N GLY A 62 -33.23 25.26 -29.75
CA GLY A 62 -34.38 24.44 -29.41
C GLY A 62 -34.18 23.00 -29.89
N VAL A 63 -33.94 22.09 -28.96
CA VAL A 63 -33.89 20.66 -29.23
C VAL A 63 -35.32 20.14 -29.27
N THR A 64 -35.69 19.67 -30.46
CA THR A 64 -36.85 18.86 -30.79
C THR A 64 -37.15 17.87 -29.67
N THR A 65 -38.38 17.87 -29.17
CA THR A 65 -38.91 17.02 -28.10
C THR A 65 -38.95 15.54 -28.51
N SER A 66 -37.79 14.91 -28.69
CA SER A 66 -37.67 13.47 -28.48
C SER A 66 -37.92 13.25 -26.99
N ARG A 67 -38.76 12.27 -26.64
CA ARG A 67 -39.05 11.91 -25.24
C ARG A 67 -37.76 11.40 -24.58
N VAL A 68 -36.89 12.31 -24.15
CA VAL A 68 -35.72 12.00 -23.34
C VAL A 68 -36.27 11.60 -21.98
N ILE A 69 -36.33 10.30 -21.74
CA ILE A 69 -36.58 9.77 -20.39
C ILE A 69 -35.45 10.32 -19.53
N PRO A 70 -35.73 11.15 -18.50
CA PRO A 70 -34.67 11.74 -17.69
C PRO A 70 -33.92 10.63 -16.97
N ARG A 71 -32.68 10.36 -17.38
CA ARG A 71 -31.81 9.38 -16.73
C ARG A 71 -30.93 10.10 -15.71
N PRO A 72 -30.74 9.54 -14.51
CA PRO A 72 -29.75 10.06 -13.58
C PRO A 72 -28.37 10.10 -14.22
N CYS A 73 -27.57 11.10 -13.87
CA CYS A 73 -26.17 11.16 -14.24
C CYS A 73 -25.43 9.93 -13.70
N ASP A 74 -24.55 9.37 -14.52
CA ASP A 74 -23.67 8.30 -14.09
C ASP A 74 -22.50 8.92 -13.32
N TYR A 75 -22.63 8.93 -11.99
CA TYR A 75 -21.57 9.38 -11.08
C TYR A 75 -21.43 8.37 -9.95
N ASP A 76 -20.20 8.18 -9.49
CA ASP A 76 -19.93 7.37 -8.30
C ASP A 76 -20.29 8.19 -7.04
N PRO A 77 -21.29 7.76 -6.24
CA PRO A 77 -21.68 8.48 -5.04
C PRO A 77 -20.61 8.44 -3.93
N CYS A 78 -19.66 7.51 -4.00
CA CYS A 78 -18.61 7.33 -3.02
C CYS A 78 -17.35 8.15 -3.33
N VAL A 79 -17.18 8.64 -4.56
CA VAL A 79 -16.00 9.43 -4.93
C VAL A 79 -16.27 10.92 -4.85
N VAL A 80 -15.28 11.69 -4.39
CA VAL A 80 -15.36 13.16 -4.37
C VAL A 80 -15.57 13.65 -5.80
N GLN A 81 -16.67 14.37 -6.01
CA GLN A 81 -16.97 14.93 -7.32
C GLN A 81 -16.05 16.13 -7.56
N THR A 82 -15.09 15.99 -8.45
CA THR A 82 -14.21 17.09 -8.90
C THR A 82 -14.95 18.06 -9.80
N THR A 83 -15.94 17.58 -10.55
CA THR A 83 -16.80 18.38 -11.42
C THR A 83 -18.18 18.50 -10.79
N PRO A 84 -18.69 19.71 -10.51
CA PRO A 84 -20.05 19.90 -10.04
C PRO A 84 -21.05 19.30 -11.03
N CYS A 85 -22.06 18.61 -10.52
CA CYS A 85 -22.96 17.88 -11.40
C CYS A 85 -23.70 18.80 -12.39
N ASP A 86 -24.01 20.04 -12.04
CA ASP A 86 -24.67 20.99 -12.95
C ASP A 86 -23.94 21.13 -14.30
N LYS A 87 -22.61 21.01 -14.29
CA LYS A 87 -21.81 20.98 -15.53
C LYS A 87 -22.01 19.70 -16.32
N ILE A 88 -22.03 18.54 -15.62
CA ILE A 88 -22.29 17.23 -16.23
C ILE A 88 -23.70 17.19 -16.85
N SER A 89 -24.70 17.73 -16.15
CA SER A 89 -26.07 17.83 -16.65
C SER A 89 -26.16 18.73 -17.88
N ALA A 90 -25.46 19.87 -17.89
CA ALA A 90 -25.43 20.75 -19.05
C ALA A 90 -24.81 20.09 -20.30
N GLU A 91 -23.79 19.24 -20.11
CA GLU A 91 -23.10 18.56 -21.21
C GLU A 91 -23.86 17.33 -21.74
N THR A 92 -24.52 16.58 -20.86
CA THR A 92 -25.07 15.25 -21.20
C THR A 92 -26.60 15.19 -21.17
N GLY A 93 -27.27 16.22 -20.64
CA GLY A 93 -28.72 16.26 -20.46
C GLY A 93 -29.23 15.27 -19.39
N CYS A 94 -28.35 14.71 -18.55
CA CYS A 94 -28.74 13.84 -17.44
C CYS A 94 -29.29 14.63 -16.25
N LEU A 95 -30.00 13.93 -15.35
CA LEU A 95 -30.45 14.49 -14.08
C LEU A 95 -29.41 14.29 -13.00
N CYS A 96 -28.95 15.39 -12.41
CA CYS A 96 -28.04 15.35 -11.28
C CYS A 96 -28.63 14.72 -10.02
N PRO A 97 -27.78 14.17 -9.13
CA PRO A 97 -28.22 13.88 -7.77
C PRO A 97 -28.75 15.12 -7.08
N GLY A 98 -29.72 14.93 -6.18
CA GLY A 98 -30.71 15.96 -5.91
C GLY A 98 -32.09 15.63 -6.49
N LEU A 99 -32.40 14.34 -6.68
CA LEU A 99 -33.71 13.91 -7.16
C LEU A 99 -34.84 14.41 -6.25
N THR A 100 -34.53 14.56 -4.96
CA THR A 100 -35.39 15.19 -3.96
C THR A 100 -35.10 16.68 -3.87
N GLY A 101 -36.14 17.50 -3.69
CA GLY A 101 -35.99 18.95 -3.55
C GLY A 101 -35.28 19.36 -2.24
N PRO A 102 -34.87 20.62 -2.10
CA PRO A 102 -34.18 21.12 -0.89
C PRO A 102 -35.07 21.09 0.37
N GLU A 103 -36.39 21.11 0.18
CA GLU A 103 -37.42 21.04 1.22
C GLU A 103 -37.83 19.60 1.60
N GLU A 104 -37.26 18.60 0.94
CA GLU A 104 -37.45 17.20 1.28
C GLU A 104 -36.24 16.68 2.05
N ARG A 105 -36.47 15.98 3.17
CA ARG A 105 -35.38 15.45 4.00
C ARG A 105 -34.50 14.50 3.18
N PRO A 106 -33.16 14.63 3.23
CA PRO A 106 -32.30 13.81 2.41
C PRO A 106 -32.28 12.37 2.93
N GLY A 107 -32.03 11.43 2.02
CA GLY A 107 -31.76 10.04 2.39
C GLY A 107 -30.50 9.92 3.25
N ALA A 108 -30.36 8.79 3.94
CA ALA A 108 -29.17 8.51 4.73
C ALA A 108 -27.94 8.31 3.81
N PRO A 109 -26.78 8.93 4.11
CA PRO A 109 -25.53 8.55 3.48
C PRO A 109 -25.14 7.12 3.84
N GLU A 110 -24.35 6.47 3.00
CA GLU A 110 -23.81 5.14 3.29
C GLU A 110 -22.39 5.26 3.84
N LEU A 111 -22.19 4.98 5.13
CA LEU A 111 -20.86 4.97 5.71
C LEU A 111 -20.12 3.68 5.32
N ARG A 112 -18.99 3.82 4.63
CA ARG A 112 -18.25 2.72 3.99
C ARG A 112 -17.10 2.23 4.84
N GLU A 113 -16.25 3.15 5.27
CA GLU A 113 -14.99 2.80 5.95
C GLU A 113 -14.68 3.81 7.05
N VAL A 114 -14.07 3.31 8.13
CA VAL A 114 -13.44 4.11 9.18
C VAL A 114 -12.03 3.56 9.34
N LYS A 115 -11.02 4.29 8.86
CA LYS A 115 -9.65 3.78 8.78
C LYS A 115 -8.61 4.83 9.14
N LEU A 116 -7.49 4.36 9.66
CA LEU A 116 -6.32 5.20 9.86
C LEU A 116 -5.70 5.55 8.49
N ASP A 117 -5.42 6.83 8.28
CA ASP A 117 -4.60 7.33 7.18
C ASP A 117 -3.10 7.23 7.53
N GLY A 118 -2.22 7.34 6.53
CA GLY A 118 -0.77 7.35 6.69
C GLY A 118 -0.24 8.49 7.57
N SER A 119 -1.02 9.56 7.78
CA SER A 119 -0.73 10.65 8.72
C SER A 119 -0.98 10.29 10.19
N GLY A 120 -1.66 9.17 10.46
CA GLY A 120 -2.08 8.76 11.82
C GLY A 120 -3.43 9.33 12.25
N GLU A 121 -4.16 10.01 11.36
CA GLU A 121 -5.53 10.44 11.60
C GLU A 121 -6.55 9.39 11.15
N VAL A 122 -7.68 9.28 11.84
CA VAL A 122 -8.76 8.37 11.43
C VAL A 122 -9.69 9.08 10.47
N PHE A 123 -9.85 8.55 9.26
CA PHE A 123 -10.76 9.05 8.25
C PHE A 123 -12.02 8.20 8.20
N VAL A 124 -13.15 8.89 8.07
CA VAL A 124 -14.44 8.28 7.75
C VAL A 124 -14.71 8.50 6.28
N HIS A 125 -15.14 7.46 5.58
CA HIS A 125 -15.52 7.51 4.16
C HIS A 125 -17.00 7.17 4.01
N TRP A 126 -17.72 7.92 3.17
CA TRP A 126 -19.15 7.73 2.94
C TRP A 126 -19.55 7.97 1.49
N CYS A 127 -20.64 7.33 1.07
CA CYS A 127 -21.30 7.60 -0.20
C CYS A 127 -22.48 8.54 -0.02
N ALA A 128 -22.63 9.47 -0.95
CA ALA A 128 -23.74 10.43 -0.96
C ALA A 128 -25.08 9.75 -1.29
N PRO A 129 -26.18 10.13 -0.62
CA PRO A 129 -27.52 9.74 -1.04
C PRO A 129 -27.89 10.42 -2.36
N ARG A 130 -28.89 9.90 -3.08
CA ARG A 130 -29.44 10.53 -4.28
C ARG A 130 -30.44 11.66 -3.96
N SER A 131 -30.10 12.49 -2.97
CA SER A 131 -30.93 13.59 -2.45
C SER A 131 -30.20 14.93 -2.55
N ASN A 132 -30.93 16.04 -2.42
CA ASN A 132 -30.30 17.35 -2.30
C ASN A 132 -29.60 17.44 -0.94
N VAL A 133 -28.28 17.63 -0.94
CA VAL A 133 -27.44 17.72 0.26
C VAL A 133 -26.60 18.98 0.17
N THR A 134 -26.56 19.77 1.25
CA THR A 134 -25.72 20.97 1.34
C THR A 134 -24.50 20.75 2.24
N ARG A 135 -24.57 19.80 3.17
CA ARG A 135 -23.45 19.41 4.04
C ARG A 135 -23.64 18.04 4.66
N TYR A 136 -22.54 17.45 5.11
CA TYR A 136 -22.52 16.25 5.94
C TYR A 136 -22.14 16.60 7.37
N GLU A 137 -22.78 15.95 8.32
CA GLU A 137 -22.45 16.05 9.74
C GLU A 137 -21.94 14.70 10.23
N VAL A 138 -20.70 14.69 10.71
CA VAL A 138 -20.05 13.52 11.32
C VAL A 138 -20.03 13.72 12.82
N THR A 139 -20.67 12.80 13.55
CA THR A 139 -20.81 12.87 15.00
C THR A 139 -20.32 11.59 15.65
N LEU A 140 -19.71 11.71 16.83
CA LEU A 140 -19.54 10.55 17.71
C LEU A 140 -20.90 10.17 18.32
N LYS A 141 -21.10 8.89 18.61
CA LYS A 141 -22.38 8.38 19.15
C LYS A 141 -22.79 9.02 20.48
N ASP A 142 -21.82 9.40 21.29
CA ASP A 142 -22.00 10.10 22.58
C ASP A 142 -22.31 11.60 22.41
N GLY A 143 -22.24 12.12 21.18
CA GLY A 143 -22.45 13.53 20.88
C GLY A 143 -21.31 14.46 21.31
N SER A 144 -20.19 13.92 21.80
CA SER A 144 -19.07 14.73 22.31
C SER A 144 -18.34 15.53 21.23
N LYS A 145 -18.49 15.11 19.97
CA LYS A 145 -17.86 15.76 18.81
C LYS A 145 -18.79 15.77 17.61
N GLN A 146 -18.84 16.92 16.95
CA GLN A 146 -19.56 17.15 15.69
C GLN A 146 -18.63 17.88 14.72
N LEU A 147 -18.49 17.32 13.53
CA LEU A 147 -17.70 17.85 12.43
C LEU A 147 -18.63 18.07 11.23
N VAL A 148 -18.40 19.13 10.47
CA VAL A 148 -19.23 19.50 9.31
C VAL A 148 -18.36 19.50 8.06
N PHE A 149 -18.82 18.80 7.03
CA PHE A 149 -18.13 18.64 5.75
C PHE A 149 -19.01 19.15 4.61
N GLY A 150 -18.40 19.72 3.57
CA GLY A 150 -19.11 20.24 2.40
C GLY A 150 -19.83 19.16 1.58
N GLU A 151 -20.80 19.57 0.76
CA GLU A 151 -21.65 18.70 -0.06
C GLU A 151 -20.90 17.78 -1.04
N TYR A 152 -19.70 18.18 -1.51
CA TYR A 152 -18.90 17.39 -2.44
C TYR A 152 -17.92 16.43 -1.77
N LEU A 153 -17.73 16.53 -0.45
CA LEU A 153 -16.82 15.65 0.28
C LEU A 153 -17.44 14.27 0.49
N ARG A 154 -16.57 13.25 0.43
CA ARG A 154 -16.91 11.84 0.66
C ARG A 154 -16.02 11.20 1.72
N ASN A 155 -15.14 11.98 2.32
CA ASN A 155 -14.35 11.57 3.45
C ASN A 155 -14.02 12.77 4.33
N GLY A 156 -13.58 12.47 5.55
CA GLY A 156 -13.17 13.49 6.51
C GLY A 156 -12.40 12.89 7.67
N ALA A 157 -11.37 13.62 8.11
CA ALA A 157 -10.61 13.27 9.30
C ALA A 157 -11.46 13.47 10.56
N VAL A 158 -11.38 12.52 11.49
CA VAL A 158 -11.99 12.57 12.82
C VAL A 158 -10.87 12.48 13.86
N PRO A 159 -10.29 13.62 14.26
CA PRO A 159 -9.15 13.63 15.17
C PRO A 159 -9.47 12.97 16.52
N GLY A 160 -8.55 12.15 17.03
CA GLY A 160 -8.68 11.55 18.36
C GLY A 160 -9.74 10.45 18.51
N LEU A 161 -10.26 9.90 17.41
CA LEU A 161 -11.16 8.75 17.44
C LEU A 161 -10.43 7.50 17.98
N LYS A 162 -10.96 6.89 19.03
CA LYS A 162 -10.37 5.72 19.67
C LYS A 162 -10.95 4.42 19.14
N VAL A 163 -10.15 3.36 19.21
CA VAL A 163 -10.60 2.01 18.86
C VAL A 163 -11.83 1.62 19.68
N GLY A 164 -12.87 1.14 19.01
CA GLY A 164 -14.15 0.74 19.61
C GLY A 164 -15.20 1.86 19.69
N GLU A 165 -14.83 3.11 19.44
CA GLU A 165 -15.78 4.23 19.38
C GLU A 165 -16.64 4.16 18.12
N MET A 166 -17.88 4.63 18.23
CA MET A 166 -18.84 4.66 17.13
C MET A 166 -18.92 6.06 16.55
N VAL A 167 -18.75 6.16 15.24
CA VAL A 167 -18.89 7.38 14.46
C VAL A 167 -20.06 7.25 13.50
N CYS A 168 -20.82 8.32 13.36
CA CYS A 168 -22.01 8.39 12.54
C CYS A 168 -21.93 9.56 11.56
N VAL A 169 -22.43 9.38 10.34
CA VAL A 169 -22.56 10.43 9.33
C VAL A 169 -24.04 10.62 8.97
N ALA A 170 -24.46 11.88 8.85
CA ALA A 170 -25.76 12.28 8.35
C ALA A 170 -25.61 13.32 7.23
N ALA A 171 -26.52 13.31 6.27
CA ALA A 171 -26.66 14.34 5.27
C ALA A 171 -27.62 15.43 5.78
N ARG A 172 -27.41 16.67 5.36
CA ARG A 172 -28.27 17.80 5.72
C ARG A 172 -28.60 18.66 4.52
N ASN A 173 -29.83 19.18 4.50
CA ASN A 173 -30.28 20.23 3.59
C ASN A 173 -31.20 21.23 4.33
N GLN A 174 -32.09 21.93 3.63
CA GLN A 174 -33.00 22.92 4.22
C GLN A 174 -34.08 22.25 5.07
N ALA A 175 -34.58 21.08 4.65
CA ALA A 175 -35.55 20.27 5.38
C ALA A 175 -35.02 19.65 6.69
N GLY A 176 -33.69 19.59 6.85
CA GLY A 176 -33.03 19.13 8.07
C GLY A 176 -32.03 18.01 7.84
N LEU A 177 -31.76 17.22 8.89
CA LEU A 177 -30.85 16.08 8.86
C LEU A 177 -31.58 14.81 8.38
N SER A 178 -30.85 13.98 7.64
CA SER A 178 -31.20 12.59 7.35
C SER A 178 -31.08 11.70 8.59
N GLU A 179 -31.49 10.45 8.44
CA GLU A 179 -31.03 9.38 9.34
C GLU A 179 -29.50 9.25 9.30
N LYS A 180 -28.94 8.72 10.39
CA LYS A 180 -27.50 8.54 10.57
C LYS A 180 -27.08 7.14 10.13
N SER A 181 -25.99 7.05 9.38
CA SER A 181 -25.27 5.80 9.15
C SER A 181 -24.05 5.75 10.05
N CYS A 182 -23.87 4.67 10.79
CA CYS A 182 -22.84 4.56 11.82
C CYS A 182 -21.97 3.31 11.63
N ALA A 183 -20.68 3.44 11.94
CA ALA A 183 -19.80 2.29 12.14
C ALA A 183 -18.91 2.51 13.35
N ARG A 184 -18.39 1.40 13.85
CA ARG A 184 -17.36 1.40 14.88
C ARG A 184 -15.99 1.57 14.22
N TYR A 185 -15.06 2.21 14.92
CA TYR A 185 -13.66 2.21 14.51
C TYR A 185 -12.99 0.95 15.01
N GLU A 186 -12.76 0.00 14.10
CA GLU A 186 -11.92 -1.16 14.35
C GLU A 186 -10.45 -0.85 14.03
N PRO A 187 -9.51 -1.39 14.81
CA PRO A 187 -8.10 -1.22 14.50
C PRO A 187 -7.77 -1.95 13.20
N PRO A 188 -6.82 -1.44 12.39
CA PRO A 188 -6.38 -2.16 11.20
C PRO A 188 -5.91 -3.56 11.60
N GLN A 189 -6.52 -4.58 10.98
CA GLN A 189 -6.11 -5.95 11.23
C GLN A 189 -4.67 -6.11 10.73
N PRO A 190 -3.76 -6.69 11.54
CA PRO A 190 -2.43 -6.98 11.05
C PRO A 190 -2.55 -7.91 9.84
N ASP A 191 -1.77 -7.64 8.79
CA ASP A 191 -1.70 -8.52 7.63
C ASP A 191 -1.13 -9.87 8.07
N GLN A 192 -2.03 -10.82 8.34
CA GLN A 192 -1.70 -12.16 8.79
C GLN A 192 -0.86 -12.90 7.75
N ALA A 193 -1.00 -12.57 6.46
CA ALA A 193 -0.20 -13.17 5.40
C ALA A 193 1.25 -12.67 5.47
N ALA A 194 1.46 -11.36 5.61
CA ALA A 194 2.81 -10.81 5.80
C ALA A 194 3.49 -11.33 7.07
N MET A 195 2.75 -11.40 8.19
CA MET A 195 3.28 -11.90 9.45
C MET A 195 3.65 -13.39 9.38
N SER A 196 2.77 -14.23 8.82
CA SER A 196 3.04 -15.67 8.65
C SER A 196 4.16 -15.93 7.64
N ALA A 197 4.22 -15.18 6.52
CA ALA A 197 5.31 -15.25 5.57
C ALA A 197 6.66 -14.89 6.21
N GLY A 198 6.69 -13.86 7.06
CA GLY A 198 7.88 -13.48 7.82
C GLY A 198 8.38 -14.59 8.75
N ILE A 199 7.48 -15.26 9.47
CA ILE A 199 7.83 -16.37 10.37
C ILE A 199 8.36 -17.57 9.58
N ILE A 200 7.71 -17.92 8.47
CA ILE A 200 8.14 -19.04 7.61
C ILE A 200 9.51 -18.73 7.00
N ALA A 201 9.69 -17.54 6.41
CA ALA A 201 10.96 -17.13 5.83
C ALA A 201 12.09 -17.09 6.88
N GLY A 202 11.80 -16.55 8.07
CA GLY A 202 12.75 -16.48 9.18
C GLY A 202 13.17 -17.86 9.69
N SER A 203 12.20 -18.78 9.89
CA SER A 203 12.49 -20.14 10.35
C SER A 203 13.28 -20.96 9.34
N VAL A 204 12.92 -20.89 8.05
CA VAL A 204 13.68 -21.56 6.97
C VAL A 204 15.10 -20.99 6.89
N GLY A 205 15.25 -19.66 6.92
CA GLY A 205 16.57 -19.01 6.91
C GLY A 205 17.44 -19.43 8.10
N PHE A 206 16.88 -19.47 9.31
CA PHE A 206 17.60 -19.89 10.51
C PHE A 206 18.04 -21.37 10.45
N LEU A 207 17.16 -22.26 9.97
CA LEU A 207 17.50 -23.68 9.79
C LEU A 207 18.62 -23.87 8.76
N LEU A 208 18.60 -23.11 7.66
CA LEU A 208 19.68 -23.14 6.68
C LEU A 208 21.01 -22.68 7.28
N LEU A 209 21.02 -21.60 8.06
CA LEU A 209 22.22 -21.12 8.76
C LEU A 209 22.80 -22.17 9.73
N LEU A 210 21.94 -22.82 10.53
CA LEU A 210 22.37 -23.89 11.44
C LEU A 210 22.97 -25.09 10.69
N SER A 211 22.36 -25.47 9.56
CA SER A 211 22.87 -26.57 8.73
C SER A 211 24.26 -26.26 8.17
N VAL A 212 24.49 -25.03 7.68
CA VAL A 212 25.79 -24.57 7.19
C VAL A 212 26.83 -24.59 8.32
N LEU A 213 26.46 -24.08 9.50
CA LEU A 213 27.36 -24.10 10.66
C LEU A 213 27.74 -25.52 11.07
N ALA A 214 26.76 -26.45 11.10
CA ALA A 214 27.01 -27.85 11.41
C ALA A 214 27.97 -28.50 10.41
N VAL A 215 27.79 -28.25 9.11
CA VAL A 215 28.68 -28.76 8.06
C VAL A 215 30.10 -28.19 8.21
N VAL A 216 30.24 -26.88 8.46
CA VAL A 216 31.55 -26.24 8.69
C VAL A 216 32.25 -26.84 9.91
N LEU A 217 31.54 -27.02 11.02
CA LEU A 217 32.09 -27.63 12.23
C LEU A 217 32.48 -29.10 12.01
N TRP A 218 31.65 -29.87 11.29
CA TRP A 218 31.95 -31.25 10.92
C TRP A 218 33.22 -31.35 10.07
N ARG A 219 33.33 -30.53 9.03
CA ARG A 219 34.51 -30.46 8.15
C ARG A 219 35.76 -30.07 8.93
N ARG A 220 35.69 -29.06 9.81
CA ARG A 220 36.82 -28.69 10.68
C ARG A 220 37.28 -29.84 11.59
N ARG A 221 36.34 -30.59 12.17
CA ARG A 221 36.66 -31.75 13.02
C ARG A 221 37.28 -32.90 12.22
N THR A 222 36.75 -33.21 11.05
CA THR A 222 37.27 -34.28 10.19
C THR A 222 38.64 -33.94 9.61
N CYS A 223 38.89 -32.71 9.18
CA CYS A 223 40.22 -32.26 8.75
C CYS A 223 41.25 -32.29 9.88
N ARG A 224 40.87 -31.96 11.12
CA ARG A 224 41.76 -32.09 12.29
C ARG A 224 42.06 -33.56 12.62
N LYS A 225 41.08 -34.45 12.47
CA LYS A 225 41.27 -35.88 12.74
C LYS A 225 42.16 -36.56 11.71
N GLY A 226 42.07 -36.19 10.42
CA GLY A 226 42.99 -36.68 9.38
C GLY A 226 44.45 -36.28 9.62
N ARG A 227 44.70 -35.05 10.11
CA ARG A 227 46.07 -34.59 10.45
C ARG A 227 46.70 -35.29 11.66
N MET A 228 45.92 -35.92 12.52
CA MET A 228 46.42 -36.66 13.68
C MET A 228 46.74 -38.14 13.37
N GLY A 229 46.24 -38.66 12.24
CA GLY A 229 46.50 -40.04 11.81
C GLY A 229 47.81 -40.22 11.01
N ASP A 230 48.38 -39.15 10.45
CA ASP A 230 49.66 -39.20 9.74
C ASP A 230 50.90 -39.11 10.67
N THR A 231 50.69 -38.89 11.98
CA THR A 231 51.79 -38.83 12.96
C THR A 231 52.11 -40.16 13.64
N GLU A 232 51.43 -41.26 13.31
CA GLU A 232 51.67 -42.60 13.87
C GLU A 232 52.59 -43.48 13.00
N GLY A 233 53.42 -42.87 12.15
CA GLY A 233 54.25 -43.58 11.15
C GLY A 233 55.76 -43.54 11.34
N LEU A 234 56.30 -43.10 12.48
CA LEU A 234 57.75 -43.15 12.76
C LEU A 234 58.06 -44.30 13.73
N GLY A 235 57.92 -45.53 13.23
CA GLY A 235 58.44 -46.72 13.88
C GLY A 235 59.96 -46.64 13.99
N ASN A 236 60.46 -46.75 15.22
CA ASN A 236 61.88 -46.72 15.55
C ASN A 236 62.60 -47.91 14.89
N PRO A 237 63.63 -47.72 14.04
CA PRO A 237 64.40 -48.85 13.53
C PRO A 237 65.26 -49.43 14.67
N SER A 238 65.02 -50.69 15.02
CA SER A 238 65.92 -51.49 15.86
C SER A 238 67.21 -51.75 15.10
N TYR A 239 68.33 -51.26 15.62
CA TYR A 239 69.66 -51.62 15.16
C TYR A 239 70.11 -52.89 15.90
N THR A 240 70.22 -54.01 15.17
CA THR A 240 70.95 -55.19 15.63
C THR A 240 72.44 -54.95 15.45
N ASN A 241 73.18 -54.94 16.55
CA ASN A 241 74.64 -54.85 16.54
C ASN A 241 75.22 -56.26 16.35
N ASP A 242 75.38 -56.66 15.10
CA ASP A 242 76.23 -57.81 14.75
C ASP A 242 77.67 -57.33 14.48
N GLY A 243 78.60 -57.74 15.33
CA GLY A 243 79.99 -58.00 14.96
C GLY A 243 81.09 -57.01 15.40
N ALA A 244 82.18 -57.62 15.88
CA ALA A 244 83.54 -57.11 16.19
C ALA A 244 83.77 -56.83 17.70
N LEU A 245 84.65 -57.53 18.44
CA LEU A 245 85.70 -58.52 18.18
C LEU A 245 85.85 -59.40 19.43
#